data_AF-A0A0Q1B0N0-F1
#
_entry.id   AF-A0A0Q1B0N0-F1
#
_cell.length_a   1.000
_cell.length_b   1.000
_cell.length_c   1.000
_cell.angle_alpha   90.00
_cell.angle_beta   90.00
_cell.angle_gamma   90.00
#
_symmetry.space_group_name_H-M   'P 1'
#
loop_
_entity.id
_entity.type
_entity.pdbx_description
1 polymer ?
#
loop_
_entity_poly.entity_id
_entity_poly.type
_entity_poly.pdbx_seq_one_letter_code
_entity_poly.pdbx_strand_id
1 'polypeptide(L)'
;MKELCQQLSVWIAQKQPVRVQTAQGEETVVLPVKLYQEARKLFVYNRQMRLMNIPLDGIISVQPTRITGSFDRRGEEAIVHTR
;
A
#
# COMPACT_ATOMS: atom_id res chain seq x y z
N MET A 1 14.07 7.15 -8.82
CA MET A 1 12.73 6.81 -9.37
C MET A 1 12.70 5.47 -10.12
N LYS A 2 13.61 5.21 -11.08
CA LYS A 2 13.67 3.93 -11.81
C LYS A 2 13.80 2.69 -10.90
N GLU A 3 14.69 2.76 -9.91
CA GLU A 3 14.90 1.69 -8.93
C GLU A 3 13.65 1.41 -8.08
N LEU A 4 13.00 2.46 -7.57
CA LEU A 4 11.74 2.35 -6.84
C LEU A 4 10.65 1.67 -7.70
N CYS A 5 10.53 2.07 -8.97
CA CYS A 5 9.57 1.47 -9.88
C CYS A 5 9.85 -0.03 -10.10
N GLN A 6 11.12 -0.42 -10.20
CA GLN A 6 11.50 -1.83 -10.33
C GLN A 6 11.17 -2.62 -9.06
N GLN A 7 11.45 -2.07 -7.88
CA GLN A 7 11.09 -2.68 -6.60
C GLN A 7 9.57 -2.82 -6.43
N LEU A 8 8.80 -1.78 -6.77
CA LEU A 8 7.34 -1.81 -6.75
C LEU A 8 6.78 -2.91 -7.65
N SER A 9 7.34 -3.11 -8.86
CA SER A 9 6.95 -4.21 -9.74
C SER A 9 7.17 -5.58 -9.11
N VAL A 10 8.28 -5.77 -8.38
CA VAL A 10 8.55 -7.01 -7.64
C VAL A 10 7.54 -7.22 -6.52
N TRP A 11 7.26 -6.20 -5.72
CA TRP A 11 6.31 -6.29 -4.62
C TRP A 11 4.86 -6.51 -5.09
N ILE A 12 4.47 -5.94 -6.24
CA ILE A 12 3.17 -6.24 -6.89
C ILE A 12 3.09 -7.73 -7.24
N ALA A 13 4.11 -8.28 -7.90
CA ALA A 13 4.13 -9.70 -8.29
C ALA A 13 4.08 -10.64 -7.07
N GLN A 14 4.76 -10.27 -5.99
CA GLN A 14 4.80 -11.03 -4.75
C GLN A 14 3.56 -10.82 -3.85
N LYS A 15 2.65 -9.92 -4.22
CA LYS A 15 1.53 -9.48 -3.35
C LYS A 15 2.03 -9.04 -1.96
N GLN A 16 3.20 -8.40 -1.92
CA GLN A 16 3.86 -7.97 -0.68
C GLN A 16 3.21 -6.67 -0.19
N PRO A 17 2.64 -6.63 1.02
CA PRO A 17 2.22 -5.37 1.63
C PRO A 17 3.42 -4.46 1.84
N VAL A 18 3.21 -3.17 1.60
CA VAL A 18 4.24 -2.15 1.77
C VAL A 18 3.71 -1.04 2.65
N ARG A 19 4.63 -0.40 3.35
CA ARG A 19 4.38 0.83 4.07
C ARG A 19 4.86 1.99 3.20
N VAL A 20 3.97 2.95 2.93
CA VAL A 20 4.24 4.11 2.08
C VAL A 20 4.13 5.36 2.91
N GLN A 21 5.17 6.19 2.89
CA GLN A 21 5.13 7.55 3.42
C GLN A 21 4.97 8.51 2.25
N THR A 22 3.96 9.38 2.34
CA THR A 22 3.74 10.44 1.36
C THR A 22 4.05 11.81 1.93
N ALA A 23 4.27 12.80 1.07
CA ALA A 23 4.47 14.20 1.46
C ALA A 23 3.28 14.82 2.21
N GLN A 24 2.09 14.19 2.13
CA GLN A 24 0.90 14.61 2.88
C GLN A 24 0.89 14.11 4.33
N GLY A 25 1.93 13.38 4.76
CA GLY A 25 2.24 13.15 6.18
C GLY A 25 1.83 11.79 6.72
N GLU A 26 0.84 11.11 6.15
CA GLU A 26 0.44 9.80 6.66
C GLU A 26 1.25 8.66 6.05
N GLU A 27 1.91 7.91 6.94
CA GLU A 27 2.51 6.63 6.65
C GLU A 27 1.41 5.55 6.68
N THR A 28 1.16 4.88 5.56
CA THR A 28 0.06 3.92 5.42
C THR A 28 0.52 2.56 4.91
N VAL A 29 -0.09 1.50 5.44
CA VAL A 29 0.14 0.13 4.98
C VAL A 29 -0.86 -0.18 3.86
N VAL A 30 -0.33 -0.50 2.69
CA VAL A 30 -1.10 -0.73 1.47
C VAL A 30 -0.61 -1.98 0.74
N LEU A 31 -1.47 -2.54 -0.10
CA LEU A 31 -1.13 -3.62 -1.02
C LEU A 31 -0.99 -3.03 -2.43
N PRO A 32 0.21 -2.95 -3.01
CA PRO A 32 0.39 -2.42 -4.35
C PRO A 32 -0.12 -3.43 -5.39
N VAL A 33 -0.87 -2.94 -6.38
CA VAL A 33 -1.51 -3.80 -7.38
C VAL A 33 -1.18 -3.45 -8.82
N LYS A 34 -0.92 -2.18 -9.13
CA LYS A 34 -0.57 -1.77 -10.49
C LYS A 34 0.28 -0.51 -10.49
N LEU A 35 1.34 -0.52 -11.28
CA LEU A 35 2.22 0.61 -11.50
C LEU A 35 2.02 1.14 -12.93
N TYR A 36 1.67 2.42 -13.06
CA TYR A 36 1.64 3.12 -14.34
C TYR A 36 2.75 4.18 -14.32
N GLN A 37 3.89 3.84 -14.91
CA GLN A 37 5.08 4.70 -14.88
C GLN A 37 4.88 5.98 -15.69
N GLU A 38 4.29 5.88 -16.88
CA GLU A 38 4.02 7.04 -17.75
C GLU A 38 3.09 8.05 -17.08
N ALA A 39 2.03 7.56 -16.41
CA ALA A 39 1.09 8.40 -15.67
C ALA A 39 1.57 8.76 -14.26
N ARG A 40 2.76 8.30 -13.85
CA ARG A 40 3.36 8.46 -12.51
C ARG A 40 2.40 8.14 -11.37
N LYS A 41 1.67 7.02 -11.48
CA LYS A 41 0.68 6.56 -10.48
C LYS A 41 0.93 5.13 -10.03
N LEU A 42 0.85 4.91 -8.72
CA LEU A 42 0.77 3.59 -8.10
C LEU A 42 -0.66 3.36 -7.61
N PHE A 43 -1.29 2.29 -8.08
CA PHE A 43 -2.59 1.85 -7.57
C PHE A 43 -2.39 0.83 -6.46
N VAL A 44 -3.11 1.02 -5.36
CA VAL A 44 -2.98 0.21 -4.15
C VAL A 44 -4.35 -0.04 -3.53
N TYR A 45 -4.47 -1.13 -2.77
CA TYR A 45 -5.55 -1.30 -1.80
C TYR A 45 -5.06 -0.85 -0.42
N ASN A 46 -5.89 -0.11 0.30
CA ASN A 46 -5.69 0.07 1.74
C ASN A 46 -6.24 -1.13 2.51
N ARG A 47 -6.04 -1.17 3.84
CA ARG A 47 -6.50 -2.28 4.69
C ARG A 47 -8.02 -2.42 4.82
N GLN A 48 -8.79 -1.43 4.36
CA GLN A 48 -10.26 -1.48 4.22
C GLN A 48 -10.69 -1.94 2.81
N MET A 49 -9.76 -2.46 2.01
CA MET A 49 -9.99 -2.92 0.63
C MET A 49 -10.53 -1.83 -0.30
N ARG A 50 -10.25 -0.56 -0.01
CA ARG A 50 -10.53 0.56 -0.92
C ARG A 50 -9.39 0.70 -1.91
N LEU A 51 -9.71 0.70 -3.20
CA LEU A 51 -8.76 1.00 -4.25
C LEU A 51 -8.48 2.50 -4.24
N MET A 52 -7.20 2.86 -4.15
CA MET A 52 -6.73 4.23 -4.19
C MET A 52 -5.52 4.35 -5.11
N ASN A 53 -5.17 5.58 -5.46
CA ASN A 53 -3.96 5.86 -6.23
C ASN A 53 -3.05 6.80 -5.44
N ILE A 54 -1.75 6.55 -5.52
CA ILE A 54 -0.69 7.35 -4.92
C ILE A 54 0.15 7.93 -6.06
N PRO A 55 0.25 9.25 -6.21
CA PRO A 55 1.18 9.87 -7.14
C PRO A 55 2.61 9.50 -6.76
N LEU A 56 3.41 8.99 -7.71
CA LEU A 56 4.80 8.59 -7.43
C LEU A 56 5.65 9.75 -6.91
N ASP A 57 5.31 10.97 -7.31
CA ASP A 57 6.05 12.19 -6.96
C ASP A 57 5.78 12.65 -5.53
N GLY A 58 4.67 12.18 -4.96
CA GLY A 58 4.33 12.41 -3.57
C GLY A 58 4.90 11.35 -2.63
N ILE A 59 5.58 10.31 -3.13
CA ILE A 59 6.16 9.24 -2.31
C ILE A 59 7.51 9.70 -1.77
N ILE A 60 7.63 9.73 -0.44
CA ILE A 60 8.90 9.96 0.26
C ILE A 60 9.65 8.63 0.43
N SER A 61 8.94 7.58 0.86
CA SER A 61 9.54 6.27 1.09
C SER A 61 8.52 5.14 0.88
N VAL A 62 9.04 3.97 0.50
CA VAL A 62 8.27 2.72 0.45
C VAL A 62 9.13 1.62 1.04
N GLN A 63 8.58 0.87 1.99
CA GLN A 63 9.27 -0.25 2.62
C GLN A 63 8.38 -1.48 2.62
N PRO A 64 8.90 -2.68 2.35
CA PRO A 64 8.13 -3.91 2.53
C PRO A 64 7.78 -4.05 4.01
N THR A 65 6.56 -4.48 4.32
CA THR A 65 6.11 -4.62 5.70
C THR A 65 5.47 -5.97 5.93
N ARG A 66 5.78 -6.59 7.06
CA ARG A 66 5.10 -7.80 7.50
C ARG A 66 3.80 -7.39 8.19
N ILE A 67 2.71 -8.03 7.81
CA ILE A 67 1.44 -7.93 8.52
C ILE A 67 1.21 -9.21 9.33
N THR A 68 0.52 -9.07 10.45
CA THR A 68 -0.03 -10.20 11.21
C THR A 68 -1.50 -10.34 10.86
N GLY A 69 -1.94 -11.55 10.54
CA GLY A 69 -3.32 -11.83 10.13
C GLY A 69 -3.63 -11.42 8.69
N SER A 70 -4.92 -11.20 8.42
CA SER A 70 -5.41 -10.79 7.10
C SER A 70 -4.99 -9.36 6.76
N PHE A 71 -4.73 -9.10 5.49
CA PHE A 71 -4.57 -7.73 5.00
C PHE A 71 -5.90 -6.96 5.07
N ASP A 72 -6.99 -7.63 4.68
CA ASP A 72 -8.37 -7.13 4.76
C ASP A 72 -8.84 -7.10 6.22
N ARG A 73 -9.05 -5.90 6.74
CA ARG A 73 -9.50 -5.65 8.12
C ARG A 73 -10.99 -5.32 8.23
N ARG A 74 -11.78 -5.41 7.16
CA ARG A 74 -13.22 -5.05 7.21
C ARG A 74 -14.01 -5.86 8.25
N GLY A 75 -13.53 -7.05 8.63
CA GLY A 75 -14.12 -7.89 9.68
C GLY A 75 -13.58 -7.65 11.10
N GLU A 76 -12.49 -6.90 11.28
CA GLU A 76 -11.88 -6.63 12.60
C GLU A 76 -12.61 -5.50 13.36
N GLU A 77 -13.26 -4.57 12.66
CA GLU A 77 -14.03 -3.47 13.27
C GLU A 77 -15.33 -3.96 13.95
N ALA A 78 -15.78 -5.18 13.67
CA ALA A 78 -17.01 -5.75 14.23
C ALA A 78 -16.82 -6.50 15.57
N ILE A 79 -15.58 -6.67 16.05
CA ILE A 79 -15.29 -7.47 17.27
C ILE A 79 -14.85 -6.55 18.42
N VAL A 80 -15.64 -5.50 18.72
CA VAL A 80 -15.57 -4.89 20.05
C VAL A 80 -16.36 -5.80 20.97
N HIS A 81 -15.65 -6.51 21.84
CA HIS A 81 -16.25 -7.39 22.85
C HIS A 81 -17.17 -6.56 23.74
N THR A 82 -18.49 -6.72 23.62
CA THR A 82 -19.41 -6.42 24.71
C THR A 82 -19.15 -7.43 25.82
N ARG A 83 -18.50 -6.97 26.90
CA ARG A 83 -18.60 -7.57 28.23
C ARG A 83 -19.15 -6.51 29.17
#